data_AF-A0A2S7SWK5-F1
#
_entry.id   AF-A0A2S7SWK5-F1
#
_cell.length_a   1.000
_cell.length_b   1.000
_cell.length_c   1.000
_cell.angle_alpha   90.00
_cell.angle_beta   90.00
_cell.angle_gamma   90.00
#
_symmetry.space_group_name_H-M   'P 1'
#
loop_
_entity.id
_entity.type
_entity.pdbx_description
1 polymer ?
#
loop_
_entity_poly.entity_id
_entity_poly.type
_entity_poly.pdbx_seq_one_letter_code
_entity_poly.pdbx_strand_id
1 'polypeptide(L)'
;MKRLIVLIMSVLGFSYGDLYAQSSSPVDTLYAGQLQEVSIKSRWTNDTERYHYNQKKFYVKTVLPYVNAATALFKEINAKEEDPAVSRHELKKFIAEKQSEMKNQFEDKVKSLNVTQGALLVKLIARQTNLNIYKIVGDVKNPLTAVKWQSWALVNGMNLNRKYHPEEEVDLENIMYELGYPLPQSYATN
;
A
#
# COMPACT_ATOMS: atom_id res chain seq x y z
N MET A 1 27.30 27.18 -31.68
CA MET A 1 26.23 27.94 -32.36
C MET A 1 25.02 27.87 -31.44
N LYS A 2 24.37 28.97 -31.00
CA LYS A 2 23.52 29.92 -31.75
C LYS A 2 22.34 29.23 -32.46
N ARG A 3 21.07 29.67 -32.37
CA ARG A 3 20.31 30.51 -31.40
C ARG A 3 18.85 30.61 -31.91
N LEU A 4 17.86 30.80 -31.03
CA LEU A 4 16.45 31.17 -31.37
C LEU A 4 15.69 30.09 -32.19
N ILE A 5 14.36 30.11 -32.40
CA ILE A 5 13.37 31.22 -32.46
C ILE A 5 12.22 31.07 -31.43
N VAL A 6 11.57 32.21 -31.13
CA VAL A 6 10.47 32.46 -30.17
C VAL A 6 9.47 33.45 -30.85
N LEU A 7 8.29 33.74 -30.27
CA LEU A 7 7.22 34.67 -30.76
C LEU A 7 6.47 34.16 -32.04
N ILE A 8 5.28 34.61 -32.48
CA ILE A 8 4.21 35.55 -32.03
C ILE A 8 2.88 34.73 -31.97
N MET A 9 1.84 34.86 -31.13
CA MET A 9 1.28 35.87 -30.18
C MET A 9 0.24 36.91 -30.74
N SER A 10 -1.02 36.46 -30.89
CA SER A 10 -2.29 37.24 -30.97
C SER A 10 -2.47 38.38 -32.02
N VAL A 11 -3.38 38.17 -32.99
CA VAL A 11 -4.19 39.21 -33.68
C VAL A 11 -5.56 38.54 -33.98
N LEU A 12 -6.64 38.78 -33.23
CA LEU A 12 -7.62 39.88 -33.36
C LEU A 12 -8.35 39.98 -34.71
N GLY A 13 -9.63 39.56 -34.70
CA GLY A 13 -10.74 40.31 -35.32
C GLY A 13 -10.90 40.30 -36.84
N PHE A 14 -11.87 39.51 -37.32
CA PHE A 14 -12.72 39.90 -38.46
C PHE A 14 -14.15 39.40 -38.22
N SER A 15 -15.12 40.32 -38.29
CA SER A 15 -16.56 40.04 -38.23
C SER A 15 -17.20 40.41 -39.57
N TYR A 16 -17.95 39.50 -40.19
CA TYR A 16 -19.00 39.69 -41.22
C TYR A 16 -19.57 38.28 -41.51
N GLY A 17 -20.87 37.98 -41.62
CA GLY A 17 -22.10 38.76 -41.43
C GLY A 17 -23.31 37.82 -41.20
N ASP A 18 -24.53 38.35 -41.20
CA ASP A 18 -25.71 37.75 -40.53
C ASP A 18 -26.65 36.86 -41.38
N LEU A 19 -27.63 36.25 -40.67
CA LEU A 19 -28.87 35.58 -41.14
C LEU A 19 -28.67 34.20 -41.83
N TYR A 20 -29.57 33.22 -41.74
CA TYR A 20 -31.00 33.12 -41.33
C TYR A 20 -31.20 31.84 -40.47
N ALA A 21 -32.23 31.62 -39.64
CA ALA A 21 -33.34 32.42 -39.08
C ALA A 21 -33.92 31.68 -37.84
N GLN A 22 -35.01 32.19 -37.23
CA GLN A 22 -35.67 31.59 -36.05
C GLN A 22 -37.02 30.93 -36.38
N SER A 23 -37.25 29.72 -35.86
CA SER A 23 -38.57 29.11 -35.69
C SER A 23 -38.66 28.44 -34.30
N SER A 24 -39.85 28.37 -33.72
CA SER A 24 -40.03 28.14 -32.27
C SER A 24 -40.79 26.85 -31.94
N SER A 25 -40.20 26.03 -31.05
CA SER A 25 -40.90 24.97 -30.30
C SER A 25 -40.24 24.80 -28.93
N PRO A 26 -40.97 24.85 -27.80
CA PRO A 26 -40.40 24.69 -26.46
C PRO A 26 -40.46 23.22 -26.01
N VAL A 27 -39.39 22.46 -26.22
CA VAL A 27 -39.25 21.09 -25.67
C VAL A 27 -37.83 20.89 -25.12
N ASP A 28 -37.78 20.64 -23.81
CA ASP A 28 -36.72 20.06 -22.97
C ASP A 28 -35.22 20.37 -23.23
N THR A 29 -34.55 20.77 -22.15
CA THR A 29 -33.08 20.83 -22.06
C THR A 29 -32.47 19.42 -22.03
N LEU A 30 -32.43 18.76 -23.19
CA LEU A 30 -31.75 17.49 -23.37
C LEU A 30 -30.23 17.68 -23.17
N TYR A 31 -29.73 17.17 -22.05
CA TYR A 31 -28.30 17.16 -21.74
C TYR A 31 -27.57 16.18 -22.66
N ALA A 32 -27.12 16.67 -23.82
CA ALA A 32 -26.37 15.91 -24.83
C ALA A 32 -24.91 15.62 -24.39
N GLY A 33 -24.74 15.03 -23.21
CA GLY A 33 -23.44 14.60 -22.70
C GLY A 33 -23.00 13.31 -23.38
N GLN A 34 -21.98 13.39 -24.25
CA GLN A 34 -21.23 12.20 -24.66
C GLN A 34 -20.46 11.65 -23.46
N LEU A 35 -21.04 10.65 -22.79
CA LEU A 35 -20.32 9.82 -21.84
C LEU A 35 -19.17 9.12 -22.59
N GLN A 36 -17.95 9.18 -22.03
CA GLN A 36 -16.83 8.42 -22.58
C GLN A 36 -17.11 6.92 -22.48
N GLU A 37 -16.89 6.18 -23.55
CA GLU A 37 -17.08 4.73 -23.57
C GLU A 37 -15.98 4.05 -22.73
N VAL A 38 -16.31 3.76 -21.47
CA VAL A 38 -15.43 2.98 -20.58
C VAL A 38 -15.59 1.50 -20.91
N SER A 39 -14.58 0.92 -21.56
CA SER A 39 -14.51 -0.51 -21.85
C SER A 39 -14.40 -1.33 -20.55
N ILE A 40 -15.54 -1.77 -19.99
CA ILE A 40 -15.61 -2.63 -18.81
C ILE A 40 -15.20 -4.06 -19.21
N LYS A 41 -13.89 -4.31 -19.28
CA LYS A 41 -13.36 -5.68 -19.34
C LYS A 41 -13.60 -6.37 -18.00
N SER A 42 -13.98 -7.66 -18.04
CA SER A 42 -13.98 -8.49 -16.83
C SER A 42 -12.60 -8.45 -16.18
N ARG A 43 -12.55 -8.17 -14.87
CA ARG A 43 -11.30 -8.17 -14.10
C ARG A 43 -10.67 -9.56 -13.97
N TRP A 44 -11.47 -10.61 -14.15
CA TRP A 44 -11.04 -12.01 -14.05
C TRP A 44 -11.17 -12.67 -15.41
N THR A 45 -10.14 -13.41 -15.82
CA THR A 45 -10.17 -14.27 -17.02
C THR A 45 -10.76 -15.64 -16.70
N ASN A 46 -10.63 -16.08 -15.44
CA ASN A 46 -11.11 -17.37 -14.95
C ASN A 46 -11.58 -17.27 -13.48
N ASP A 47 -12.60 -18.05 -13.10
CA ASP A 47 -13.07 -18.15 -11.70
C ASP A 47 -11.97 -18.66 -10.74
N THR A 48 -10.98 -19.42 -11.23
CA THR A 48 -9.81 -19.82 -10.42
C THR A 48 -9.01 -18.61 -9.93
N GLU A 49 -8.79 -17.59 -10.77
CA GLU A 49 -8.09 -16.35 -10.37
C GLU A 49 -8.90 -15.59 -9.32
N ARG A 50 -10.20 -15.45 -9.57
CA ARG A 50 -11.17 -14.82 -8.67
C ARG A 50 -11.24 -15.53 -7.31
N TYR A 51 -11.16 -16.85 -7.29
CA TYR A 51 -11.08 -17.65 -6.07
C TYR A 51 -9.79 -17.34 -5.29
N HIS A 52 -8.63 -17.39 -5.94
CA HIS A 52 -7.36 -17.07 -5.29
C HIS A 52 -7.30 -15.61 -4.78
N TYR A 53 -7.85 -14.67 -5.53
CA TYR A 53 -7.98 -13.27 -5.11
C TYR A 53 -8.86 -13.13 -3.86
N ASN A 54 -10.05 -13.73 -3.86
CA ASN A 54 -10.95 -13.73 -2.71
C ASN A 54 -10.33 -14.42 -1.49
N GLN A 55 -9.61 -15.52 -1.68
CA GLN A 55 -8.89 -16.23 -0.62
C GLN A 55 -7.75 -15.37 -0.03
N LYS A 56 -6.99 -14.67 -0.88
CA LYS A 56 -5.98 -13.69 -0.48
C LYS A 56 -6.61 -12.53 0.30
N LYS A 57 -7.74 -11.99 -0.18
CA LYS A 57 -8.52 -10.91 0.47
C LYS A 57 -9.09 -11.33 1.83
N PHE A 58 -9.53 -12.59 1.97
CA PHE A 58 -9.92 -13.16 3.26
C PHE A 58 -8.72 -13.22 4.23
N TYR A 59 -7.57 -13.74 3.79
CA TYR A 59 -6.37 -13.79 4.63
C TYR A 59 -5.86 -12.40 5.02
N VAL A 60 -5.90 -11.39 4.13
CA VAL A 60 -5.58 -10.00 4.49
C VAL A 60 -6.49 -9.52 5.62
N LYS A 61 -7.80 -9.74 5.52
CA LYS A 61 -8.75 -9.41 6.60
C LYS A 61 -8.45 -10.16 7.90
N THR A 62 -8.00 -11.42 7.85
CA THR A 62 -7.61 -12.18 9.05
C THR A 62 -6.41 -11.55 9.77
N VAL A 63 -5.42 -11.05 9.03
CA VAL A 63 -4.15 -10.59 9.62
C VAL A 63 -4.06 -9.09 9.87
N LEU A 64 -4.91 -8.29 9.22
CA LEU A 64 -4.94 -6.82 9.36
C LEU A 64 -4.94 -6.30 10.82
N PRO A 65 -5.67 -6.89 11.79
CA PRO A 65 -5.62 -6.45 13.18
C PRO A 65 -4.20 -6.49 13.78
N TYR A 66 -3.40 -7.52 13.46
CA TYR A 66 -2.03 -7.66 13.93
C TYR A 66 -1.08 -6.73 13.16
N VAL A 67 -1.31 -6.51 11.87
CA VAL A 67 -0.57 -5.51 11.06
C VAL A 67 -0.75 -4.11 11.66
N ASN A 68 -1.99 -3.75 12.01
CA ASN A 68 -2.32 -2.46 12.62
C ASN A 68 -1.64 -2.28 13.99
N ALA A 69 -1.73 -3.30 14.85
CA ALA A 69 -1.09 -3.28 16.17
C ALA A 69 0.44 -3.15 16.08
N ALA A 70 1.08 -3.92 15.19
CA ALA A 70 2.52 -3.81 14.96
C ALA A 70 2.92 -2.45 14.37
N THR A 71 2.14 -1.90 13.43
CA THR A 71 2.40 -0.59 12.81
C THR A 71 2.24 0.56 13.81
N ALA A 72 1.28 0.47 14.73
CA ALA A 72 1.16 1.40 15.84
C ALA A 72 2.38 1.32 16.78
N LEU A 73 2.80 0.10 17.14
CA LEU A 73 3.97 -0.14 17.99
C LEU A 73 5.26 0.46 17.41
N PHE A 74 5.51 0.28 16.11
CA PHE A 74 6.67 0.88 15.45
C PHE A 74 6.61 2.42 15.45
N LYS A 75 5.42 3.03 15.32
CA LYS A 75 5.26 4.49 15.44
C LYS A 75 5.50 4.99 16.87
N GLU A 76 5.00 4.29 17.88
CA GLU A 76 5.28 4.59 19.30
C GLU A 76 6.77 4.49 19.63
N ILE A 77 7.46 3.45 19.13
CA ILE A 77 8.89 3.25 19.34
C ILE A 77 9.72 4.32 18.63
N ASN A 78 9.45 4.59 17.34
CA ASN A 78 10.18 5.62 16.58
C ASN A 78 10.02 7.01 17.23
N ALA A 79 8.78 7.40 17.56
CA ALA A 79 8.51 8.68 18.23
C ALA A 79 9.18 8.79 19.62
N LYS A 80 9.51 7.66 20.27
CA LYS A 80 10.25 7.64 21.54
C LYS A 80 11.77 7.55 21.39
N GLU A 81 12.28 7.18 20.21
CA GLU A 81 13.70 7.29 19.84
C GLU A 81 14.05 8.69 19.29
N GLU A 82 13.09 9.38 18.66
CA GLU A 82 13.22 10.76 18.19
C GLU A 82 13.18 11.80 19.33
N ASP A 83 12.77 11.41 20.54
CA ASP A 83 12.70 12.26 21.74
C ASP A 83 14.09 12.46 22.37
N PRO A 84 14.70 13.67 22.29
CA PRO A 84 16.07 13.90 22.73
C PRO A 84 16.25 13.90 24.26
N ALA A 85 15.15 13.86 25.04
CA ALA A 85 15.22 13.75 26.49
C ALA A 85 15.39 12.30 26.98
N VAL A 86 15.27 11.30 26.10
CA VAL A 86 15.24 9.87 26.47
C VAL A 86 16.63 9.25 26.51
N SER A 87 17.01 8.66 27.64
CA SER A 87 18.24 7.89 27.70
C SER A 87 18.12 6.57 26.93
N ARG A 88 19.25 6.07 26.40
CA ARG A 88 19.31 4.76 25.75
C ARG A 88 18.88 3.59 26.66
N HIS A 89 18.91 3.77 27.99
CA HIS A 89 18.39 2.80 28.95
C HIS A 89 16.85 2.81 28.98
N GLU A 90 16.23 3.99 29.09
CA GLU A 90 14.78 4.16 29.11
C GLU A 90 14.14 3.73 27.79
N LEU A 91 14.73 4.08 26.65
CA LEU A 91 14.28 3.62 25.34
C LEU A 91 14.27 2.08 25.26
N LYS A 92 15.35 1.43 25.71
CA LYS A 92 15.45 -0.04 25.73
C LYS A 92 14.41 -0.67 26.66
N LYS A 93 14.16 -0.06 27.82
CA LYS A 93 13.13 -0.51 28.77
C LYS A 93 11.73 -0.39 28.15
N PHE A 94 11.39 0.78 27.61
CA PHE A 94 10.12 1.05 26.94
C PHE A 94 9.85 0.05 25.80
N ILE A 95 10.85 -0.18 24.93
CA ILE A 95 10.75 -1.18 23.84
C ILE A 95 10.48 -2.58 24.40
N ALA A 96 11.18 -3.00 25.46
CA ALA A 96 10.99 -4.33 26.06
C ALA A 96 9.61 -4.50 26.72
N GLU A 97 9.11 -3.47 27.41
CA GLU A 97 7.77 -3.43 28.00
C GLU A 97 6.69 -3.53 26.91
N LYS A 98 6.81 -2.70 25.86
CA LYS A 98 5.93 -2.67 24.69
C LYS A 98 5.94 -3.97 23.87
N GLN A 99 7.09 -4.60 23.72
CA GLN A 99 7.21 -5.93 23.10
C GLN A 99 6.55 -7.03 23.97
N SER A 100 6.66 -6.94 25.29
CA SER A 100 6.01 -7.87 26.23
C SER A 100 4.48 -7.72 26.20
N GLU A 101 3.96 -6.49 26.23
CA GLU A 101 2.54 -6.17 26.06
C GLU A 101 1.97 -6.76 24.76
N MET A 102 2.59 -6.44 23.62
CA MET A 102 2.21 -6.93 22.29
C MET A 102 2.25 -8.47 22.21
N LYS A 103 3.28 -9.10 22.80
CA LYS A 103 3.39 -10.56 22.88
C LYS A 103 2.22 -11.14 23.67
N ASN A 104 1.97 -10.68 24.89
CA ASN A 104 0.92 -11.22 25.77
C ASN A 104 -0.49 -11.06 25.16
N GLN A 105 -0.73 -10.00 24.38
CA GLN A 105 -2.02 -9.74 23.73
C GLN A 105 -2.31 -10.63 22.49
N PHE A 106 -1.26 -11.06 21.77
CA PHE A 106 -1.38 -11.65 20.43
C PHE A 106 -0.62 -12.94 20.17
N GLU A 107 0.30 -13.39 21.04
CA GLU A 107 1.18 -14.53 20.76
C GLU A 107 0.41 -15.78 20.31
N ASP A 108 -0.59 -16.23 21.07
CA ASP A 108 -1.32 -17.46 20.73
C ASP A 108 -2.24 -17.29 19.52
N LYS A 109 -2.74 -16.07 19.26
CA LYS A 109 -3.48 -15.74 18.03
C LYS A 109 -2.56 -15.81 16.81
N VAL A 110 -1.33 -15.31 16.92
CA VAL A 110 -0.32 -15.38 15.86
C VAL A 110 0.17 -16.82 15.66
N LYS A 111 0.33 -17.62 16.74
CA LYS A 111 0.59 -19.07 16.64
C LYS A 111 -0.52 -19.84 15.91
N SER A 112 -1.78 -19.40 16.04
CA SER A 112 -2.92 -20.05 15.35
C SER A 112 -3.03 -19.71 13.86
N LEU A 113 -2.23 -18.77 13.34
CA LEU A 113 -2.22 -18.46 11.92
C LEU A 113 -1.60 -19.60 11.12
N ASN A 114 -2.19 -19.92 9.98
CA ASN A 114 -1.56 -20.83 9.03
C ASN A 114 -0.32 -20.18 8.39
N VAL A 115 0.52 -21.00 7.75
CA VAL A 115 1.79 -20.57 7.14
C VAL A 115 1.60 -19.40 6.17
N THR A 116 0.57 -19.43 5.31
CA THR A 116 0.26 -18.37 4.34
C THR A 116 -0.23 -17.09 5.01
N GLN A 117 -0.99 -17.18 6.10
CA GLN A 117 -1.42 -16.03 6.90
C GLN A 117 -0.24 -15.39 7.62
N GLY A 118 0.63 -16.18 8.28
CA GLY A 118 1.84 -15.67 8.92
C GLY A 118 2.79 -14.99 7.92
N ALA A 119 2.93 -15.56 6.72
CA ALA A 119 3.66 -14.97 5.60
C ALA A 119 3.09 -13.61 5.17
N LEU A 120 1.77 -13.54 5.02
CA LEU A 120 1.05 -12.32 4.62
C LEU A 120 1.10 -11.23 5.70
N LEU A 121 1.00 -11.59 6.98
CA LEU A 121 1.19 -10.68 8.12
C LEU A 121 2.57 -10.00 8.06
N VAL A 122 3.62 -10.81 7.91
CA VAL A 122 5.00 -10.31 7.80
C VAL A 122 5.17 -9.40 6.58
N LYS A 123 4.65 -9.81 5.42
CA LYS A 123 4.69 -9.01 4.19
C LYS A 123 3.98 -7.65 4.34
N LEU A 124 2.82 -7.63 5.00
CA LEU A 124 2.06 -6.40 5.23
C LEU A 124 2.69 -5.47 6.27
N ILE A 125 3.37 -6.00 7.30
CA ILE A 125 4.18 -5.17 8.20
C ILE A 125 5.33 -4.51 7.43
N ALA A 126 5.98 -5.22 6.51
CA ALA A 126 7.00 -4.64 5.62
C ALA A 126 6.42 -3.49 4.77
N ARG A 127 5.24 -3.71 4.14
CA ARG A 127 4.52 -2.68 3.38
C ARG A 127 4.20 -1.42 4.20
N GLN A 128 3.73 -1.58 5.44
CA GLN A 128 3.33 -0.42 6.26
C GLN A 128 4.51 0.37 6.84
N THR A 129 5.71 -0.21 6.88
CA THR A 129 6.89 0.39 7.53
C THR A 129 8.04 0.72 6.57
N ASN A 130 8.06 0.15 5.36
CA ASN A 130 9.21 0.15 4.43
C ASN A 130 10.54 -0.36 5.06
N LEU A 131 10.42 -1.19 6.11
CA LEU A 131 11.54 -1.84 6.78
C LEU A 131 11.86 -3.20 6.14
N ASN A 132 13.12 -3.62 6.25
CA ASN A 132 13.58 -4.96 5.87
C ASN A 132 13.27 -5.92 7.03
N ILE A 133 12.49 -6.96 6.78
CA ILE A 133 12.05 -7.91 7.81
C ILE A 133 13.21 -8.71 8.40
N TYR A 134 14.21 -9.08 7.59
CA TYR A 134 15.38 -9.81 8.07
C TYR A 134 16.13 -9.04 9.16
N LYS A 135 16.19 -7.69 9.05
CA LYS A 135 16.68 -6.84 10.14
C LYS A 135 15.81 -6.97 11.38
N ILE A 136 14.50 -6.68 11.28
CA ILE A 136 13.55 -6.78 12.42
C ILE A 136 13.65 -8.13 13.16
N VAL A 137 13.75 -9.24 12.43
CA VAL A 137 13.87 -10.59 13.04
C VAL A 137 15.23 -10.81 13.70
N GLY A 138 16.32 -10.26 13.14
CA GLY A 138 17.67 -10.32 13.71
C GLY A 138 17.93 -9.34 14.87
N ASP A 139 17.22 -8.22 14.90
CA ASP A 139 17.30 -7.23 15.99
C ASP A 139 16.50 -7.69 17.22
N VAL A 140 15.42 -8.48 17.01
CA VAL A 140 14.57 -9.05 18.07
C VAL A 140 15.07 -10.42 18.57
N LYS A 141 15.89 -11.16 17.80
CA LYS A 141 16.39 -12.50 18.17
C LYS A 141 17.79 -12.77 17.65
N ASN A 142 18.57 -13.59 18.38
CA ASN A 142 19.90 -14.08 17.98
C ASN A 142 19.95 -14.44 16.47
N PRO A 143 20.98 -14.01 15.71
CA PRO A 143 21.08 -14.20 14.24
C PRO A 143 20.78 -15.61 13.72
N LEU A 144 21.08 -16.66 14.48
CA LEU A 144 20.76 -18.05 14.12
C LEU A 144 19.25 -18.29 13.96
N THR A 145 18.41 -17.44 14.54
CA THR A 145 16.95 -17.44 14.39
C THR A 145 16.53 -16.82 13.06
N ALA A 146 17.16 -15.71 12.66
CA ALA A 146 16.87 -15.03 11.39
C ALA A 146 17.15 -15.95 10.18
N VAL A 147 18.21 -16.78 10.26
CA VAL A 147 18.49 -17.84 9.27
C VAL A 147 17.32 -18.84 9.15
N LYS A 148 16.76 -19.33 10.28
CA LYS A 148 15.61 -20.25 10.26
C LYS A 148 14.37 -19.63 9.61
N TRP A 149 14.09 -18.36 9.92
CA TRP A 149 12.99 -17.62 9.32
C TRP A 149 13.20 -17.33 7.82
N GLN A 150 14.43 -17.03 7.40
CA GLN A 150 14.78 -16.86 5.99
C GLN A 150 14.59 -18.17 5.22
N SER A 151 15.02 -19.33 5.75
CA SER A 151 14.78 -20.63 5.11
C SER A 151 13.28 -20.95 4.98
N TRP A 152 12.49 -20.71 6.03
CA TRP A 152 11.04 -20.88 5.98
C TRP A 152 10.38 -19.94 4.96
N ALA A 153 10.84 -18.70 4.86
CA ALA A 153 10.33 -17.73 3.90
C ALA A 153 10.61 -18.16 2.44
N LEU A 154 11.84 -18.61 2.15
CA LEU A 154 12.22 -19.07 0.81
C LEU A 154 11.37 -20.27 0.35
N VAL A 155 11.09 -21.22 1.24
CA VAL A 155 10.17 -22.35 0.98
C VAL A 155 8.74 -21.88 0.68
N ASN A 156 8.34 -20.70 1.16
CA ASN A 156 7.03 -20.08 0.93
C ASN A 156 7.05 -18.98 -0.15
N GLY A 157 8.06 -18.97 -1.02
CA GLY A 157 8.15 -18.00 -2.13
C GLY A 157 8.42 -16.54 -1.70
N MET A 158 8.94 -16.34 -0.48
CA MET A 158 9.29 -15.04 0.08
C MET A 158 10.80 -14.91 0.34
N ASN A 159 11.29 -13.67 0.38
CA ASN A 159 12.66 -13.38 0.80
C ASN A 159 12.63 -12.26 1.85
N LEU A 160 12.86 -12.58 3.13
CA LEU A 160 12.76 -11.59 4.22
C LEU A 160 13.85 -10.51 4.15
N ASN A 161 14.95 -10.82 3.47
CA ASN A 161 16.05 -9.89 3.22
C ASN A 161 15.78 -8.95 2.02
N ARG A 162 14.70 -9.16 1.26
CA ARG A 162 14.23 -8.21 0.26
C ARG A 162 13.32 -7.17 0.92
N LYS A 163 13.32 -5.94 0.41
CA LYS A 163 12.28 -4.95 0.72
C LYS A 163 10.92 -5.41 0.16
N TYR A 164 9.83 -4.80 0.62
CA TYR A 164 8.54 -4.93 -0.04
C TYR A 164 8.53 -4.13 -1.36
N HIS A 165 7.99 -4.73 -2.43
CA HIS A 165 7.92 -4.18 -3.78
C HIS A 165 6.44 -4.15 -4.24
N PRO A 166 5.74 -2.99 -4.15
CA PRO A 166 4.35 -2.88 -4.56
C PRO A 166 4.08 -3.32 -6.01
N GLU A 167 5.06 -3.11 -6.89
CA GLU A 167 5.04 -3.46 -8.31
C GLU A 167 5.01 -4.97 -8.59
N GLU A 168 5.51 -5.79 -7.66
CA GLU A 168 5.46 -7.26 -7.75
C GLU A 168 4.20 -7.85 -7.10
N GLU A 169 3.48 -7.04 -6.32
CA GLU A 169 2.38 -7.47 -5.45
C GLU A 169 1.04 -6.81 -5.84
N VAL A 170 0.85 -6.52 -7.14
CA VAL A 170 -0.33 -5.84 -7.74
C VAL A 170 -1.66 -6.30 -7.14
N ASP A 171 -1.83 -7.60 -6.99
CA ASP A 171 -3.02 -8.23 -6.42
C ASP A 171 -3.27 -7.81 -4.95
N LEU A 172 -2.20 -7.78 -4.16
CA LEU A 172 -2.22 -7.40 -2.75
C LEU A 172 -2.41 -5.89 -2.59
N GLU A 173 -1.77 -5.08 -3.43
CA GLU A 173 -1.99 -3.63 -3.46
C GLU A 173 -3.45 -3.28 -3.75
N ASN A 174 -4.06 -3.92 -4.75
CA ASN A 174 -5.49 -3.77 -5.03
C ASN A 174 -6.35 -4.17 -3.82
N ILE A 175 -6.04 -5.28 -3.14
CA ILE A 175 -6.76 -5.70 -1.92
C ILE A 175 -6.62 -4.65 -0.81
N MET A 176 -5.42 -4.13 -0.57
CA MET A 176 -5.18 -3.14 0.47
C MET A 176 -5.90 -1.82 0.17
N TYR A 177 -5.86 -1.36 -1.08
CA TYR A 177 -6.61 -0.19 -1.54
C TYR A 177 -8.13 -0.37 -1.36
N GLU A 178 -8.69 -1.52 -1.78
CA GLU A 178 -10.10 -1.89 -1.58
C GLU A 178 -10.52 -2.03 -0.10
N LEU A 179 -9.55 -2.08 0.83
CA LEU A 179 -9.78 -2.14 2.28
C LEU A 179 -9.48 -0.81 2.98
N GLY A 180 -9.21 0.26 2.24
CA GLY A 180 -8.94 1.60 2.78
C GLY A 180 -7.47 1.85 3.17
N TYR A 181 -6.53 0.99 2.74
CA TYR A 181 -5.10 1.10 3.00
C TYR A 181 -4.34 1.44 1.71
N PRO A 182 -4.32 2.71 1.27
CA PRO A 182 -3.48 3.13 0.15
C PRO A 182 -2.00 2.81 0.39
N LEU A 183 -1.19 2.90 -0.66
CA LEU A 183 0.25 2.71 -0.56
C LEU A 183 0.87 3.87 0.26
N PRO A 184 1.72 3.60 1.27
CA PRO A 184 2.33 4.67 2.06
C PRO A 184 3.24 5.59 1.24
N GLN A 185 3.32 6.86 1.63
CA GLN A 185 4.15 7.88 0.94
C GLN A 185 5.64 7.52 0.89
N SER A 186 6.11 6.61 1.75
CA SER A 186 7.48 6.06 1.73
C SER A 186 7.83 5.24 0.47
N TYR A 187 6.89 5.04 -0.44
CA TYR A 187 7.09 4.44 -1.77
C TYR A 187 6.95 5.45 -2.92
N ALA A 188 6.57 6.71 -2.65
CA ALA A 188 6.37 7.74 -3.68
C ALA A 188 7.68 8.40 -4.17
N THR A 189 8.83 7.88 -3.75
CA THR A 189 10.17 8.41 -4.06
C THR A 189 10.97 7.42 -4.93
N ASN A 190 10.60 7.32 -6.21
CA ASN A 190 11.41 6.78 -7.31
C ASN A 190 11.04 7.53 -8.61
#